data_AF-A0A917P1N4-F1
#
_entry.id   AF-A0A917P1N4-F1
#
_cell.length_a   1.000
_cell.length_b   1.000
_cell.length_c   1.000
_cell.angle_alpha   90.00
_cell.angle_beta   90.00
_cell.angle_gamma   90.00
#
_symmetry.space_group_name_H-M   'P 1'
#
loop_
_entity.id
_entity.type
_entity.pdbx_description
1 polymer ?
#
loop_
_entity_poly.entity_id
_entity_poly.type
_entity_poly.pdbx_seq_one_letter_code
_entity_poly.pdbx_strand_id
1 'polypeptide(L)' 'MNELRPSLDGVATRITYWITDDRRIVRLTVFRKARPHEEAQINRAVQAKKECEAEHGPAHSEFTREEGDH' A
#
# COMPACT_ATOMS: atom_id res chain seq x y z
N MET A 1 5.81 2.50 -9.55
CA MET A 1 4.91 2.09 -8.45
C MET A 1 3.49 2.40 -8.90
N ASN A 2 2.53 1.58 -8.48
CA ASN A 2 1.12 1.75 -8.84
C ASN A 2 0.34 2.35 -7.66
N GLU A 3 -0.85 2.88 -7.94
CA GLU A 3 -1.70 3.52 -6.94
C GLU A 3 -3.16 3.08 -7.10
N LEU A 4 -3.79 2.65 -6.00
CA LEU A 4 -5.24 2.49 -5.91
C LEU A 4 -5.87 3.75 -5.32
N ARG A 5 -7.05 4.11 -5.84
CA ARG A 5 -7.80 5.31 -5.46
C ARG A 5 -9.23 4.99 -4.97
N PRO A 6 -9.43 4.07 -4.02
CA PRO A 6 -10.76 3.75 -3.54
C PRO A 6 -11.37 4.90 -2.74
N SER A 7 -12.71 4.91 -2.67
CA SER A 7 -13.45 5.59 -1.63
C SER A 7 -13.78 4.58 -0.54
N LEU A 8 -13.25 4.76 0.66
CA LEU A 8 -13.50 3.90 1.82
C LEU A 8 -14.32 4.70 2.81
N ASP A 9 -15.54 4.27 3.12
CA ASP A 9 -16.49 4.98 3.98
C ASP A 9 -16.71 6.45 3.57
N GLY A 10 -16.75 6.71 2.25
CA GLY A 10 -16.88 8.06 1.70
C GLY A 10 -15.59 8.89 1.73
N VAL A 11 -14.48 8.34 2.21
CA VAL A 11 -13.18 9.01 2.27
C VAL A 11 -12.30 8.60 1.10
N ALA A 12 -11.85 9.59 0.32
CA ALA A 12 -10.87 9.39 -0.74
C ALA A 12 -9.55 8.87 -0.15
N THR A 13 -9.24 7.60 -0.41
CA THR A 13 -8.03 6.94 0.10
C THR A 13 -7.04 6.73 -1.05
N ARG A 14 -5.76 6.80 -0.74
CA ARG A 14 -4.66 6.52 -1.66
C ARG A 14 -3.83 5.40 -1.07
N ILE A 15 -3.64 4.36 -1.88
CA ILE A 15 -2.85 3.20 -1.51
C ILE A 15 -1.78 3.04 -2.58
N THR A 16 -0.52 3.23 -2.22
CA THR A 16 0.60 2.98 -3.14
C THR A 16 1.13 1.58 -2.91
N TYR A 17 1.45 0.91 -4.01
CA TYR A 17 1.92 -0.47 -3.97
C TYR A 17 2.90 -0.76 -5.11
N TRP A 18 3.60 -1.87 -4.97
CA TRP A 18 4.50 -2.42 -5.98
C TRP A 18 4.16 -3.89 -6.20
N ILE A 19 4.24 -4.33 -7.46
CA ILE A 19 4.11 -5.74 -7.82
C ILE A 19 5.53 -6.24 -8.11
N THR A 20 5.97 -7.23 -7.36
CA THR A 20 7.25 -7.91 -7.56
C THR A 20 7.18 -8.87 -8.74
N ASP A 21 8.33 -9.28 -9.28
CA ASP A 21 8.39 -10.20 -10.43
C ASP A 21 7.74 -11.57 -10.15
N ASP A 22 7.69 -11.98 -8.88
CA ASP A 22 6.99 -13.18 -8.42
C ASP A 22 5.51 -12.95 -8.04
N ARG A 23 4.92 -11.87 -8.57
CA ARG A 23 3.48 -11.52 -8.46
C ARG A 23 2.99 -11.26 -7.04
N ARG A 24 3.85 -10.81 -6.12
CA ARG A 24 3.42 -10.32 -4.80
C ARG A 24 3.08 -8.84 -4.86
N ILE A 25 2.05 -8.43 -4.13
CA ILE A 25 1.68 -7.03 -3.96
C ILE A 25 2.29 -6.53 -2.65
N VAL A 26 3.28 -5.64 -2.74
CA VAL A 26 3.90 -4.99 -1.59
C VAL A 26 3.23 -3.62 -1.38
N ARG A 27 2.59 -3.45 -0.22
CA ARG A 27 1.96 -2.18 0.17
C ARG A 27 3.01 -1.21 0.69
N LEU A 28 3.08 -0.02 0.09
CA LEU A 28 4.07 1.00 0.45
C LEU A 28 3.47 2.05 1.40
N THR A 29 2.38 2.71 1.01
CA THR A 29 1.66 3.66 1.87
C THR A 29 0.15 3.55 1.73
N VAL A 30 -0.56 3.91 2.80
CA VAL A 30 -2.00 4.14 2.82
C VAL A 30 -2.24 5.48 3.48
N PHE A 31 -2.94 6.39 2.81
CA PHE A 31 -3.28 7.69 3.39
C PHE A 31 -4.63 8.17 2.89
N ARG A 32 -5.30 8.97 3.74
CA ARG A 32 -6.52 9.69 3.37
C ARG A 32 -6.11 10.95 2.63
N LYS A 33 -6.67 11.19 1.44
CA LYS A 33 -6.40 12.40 0.67
C LYS A 33 -7.08 13.58 1.36
N ALA A 34 -6.30 14.39 2.06
CA ALA A 34 -6.76 15.63 2.68
C ALA A 34 -6.45 16.84 1.80
N ARG A 35 -5.41 16.78 0.95
CA ARG A 35 -4.99 17.90 0.08
C ARG A 35 -4.65 17.45 -1.35
N PRO A 36 -4.63 18.37 -2.34
CA PRO A 36 -4.25 18.05 -3.71
C PRO A 36 -2.79 17.62 -3.87
N HIS A 37 -1.89 18.10 -3.00
CA HIS A 37 -0.45 17.86 -3.07
C HIS A 37 0.06 17.41 -1.70
N GLU A 38 0.39 16.12 -1.57
CA GLU A 38 0.85 15.50 -0.33
C GLU A 38 2.27 14.92 -0.52
N GLU A 39 3.23 15.80 -0.80
CA GLU A 39 4.63 15.45 -1.10
C GLU A 39 5.27 14.58 -0.02
N ALA A 40 4.94 14.81 1.26
CA ALA A 40 5.41 13.99 2.37
C ALA A 40 4.96 12.51 2.25
N GLN A 41 3.77 12.24 1.71
CA GLN A 41 3.29 10.86 1.49
C GLN A 41 3.97 10.21 0.29
N ILE A 42 4.31 11.00 -0.74
CA ILE A 42 5.11 10.53 -1.89
C ILE A 42 6.50 10.13 -1.40
N ASN A 43 7.17 10.99 -0.64
CA ASN A 43 8.49 10.72 -0.08
C ASN A 43 8.47 9.49 0.84
N ARG A 44 7.42 9.35 1.67
CA ARG A 44 7.23 8.15 2.49
C ARG A 44 7.06 6.89 1.65
N ALA A 45 6.31 6.94 0.55
CA ALA A 45 6.14 5.80 -0.35
C ALA A 45 7.43 5.41 -1.07
N VAL A 46 8.22 6.39 -1.50
CA VAL A 46 9.53 6.17 -2.12
C VAL A 46 10.49 5.52 -1.11
N GLN A 47 10.49 6.01 0.13
CA GLN A 47 11.36 5.47 1.17
C GLN A 47 10.95 4.05 1.58
N ALA A 48 9.65 3.80 1.80
CA ALA A 48 9.12 2.47 2.07
C ALA A 48 9.45 1.48 0.95
N LYS A 49 9.45 1.93 -0.31
CA LYS A 49 9.86 1.11 -1.45
C LYS A 49 11.33 0.71 -1.36
N LYS A 50 12.23 1.67 -1.11
CA LYS A 50 13.67 1.41 -0.98
C LYS A 50 13.98 0.43 0.15
N GLU A 51 13.32 0.60 1.29
CA GLU A 51 13.44 -0.30 2.44
C GLU A 51 12.93 -1.70 2.09
N CYS A 52 11.73 -1.81 1.50
CA CYS A 52 11.19 -3.11 1.09
C CYS A 52 12.04 -3.81 0.01
N GLU A 53 12.61 -3.06 -0.95
CA GLU A 53 13.49 -3.60 -1.99
C GLU A 53 14.83 -4.08 -1.43
N ALA A 54 15.32 -3.48 -0.34
CA ALA A 54 16.59 -3.83 0.27
C ALA A 54 16.48 -4.95 1.32
N GLU A 55 15.35 -5.01 2.06
CA GLU A 55 15.25 -5.82 3.28
C GLU A 55 14.36 -7.05 3.17
N HIS A 56 13.47 -7.16 2.18
CA HIS A 56 12.42 -8.19 2.22
C HIS A 56 12.64 -9.34 1.23
N GLY A 57 12.91 -10.53 1.79
CA GLY A 57 12.50 -11.80 1.19
C GLY A 57 10.97 -11.97 1.20
N PRO A 58 10.44 -13.14 0.81
CA PRO A 58 9.00 -13.39 0.72
C PRO A 58 8.23 -12.95 1.96
N ALA A 59 7.11 -12.25 1.77
CA ALA A 59 6.18 -11.98 2.86
C ALA A 59 5.70 -13.31 3.45
N HIS A 60 5.92 -13.52 4.75
CA HIS A 60 5.60 -14.76 5.46
C HIS A 60 4.24 -14.74 6.18
N SER A 61 3.49 -13.63 6.07
CA SER A 61 2.17 -13.50 6.68
C SER A 61 1.08 -13.45 5.61
N GLU A 62 0.21 -14.45 5.62
CA GLU A 62 -1.02 -14.49 4.84
C GLU A 62 -2.15 -13.89 5.68
N PHE A 63 -2.87 -12.91 5.13
CA PHE A 63 -4.08 -12.37 5.73
C PHE A 63 -5.27 -13.01 5.02
N THR A 64 -5.80 -14.10 5.59
CA THR A 64 -7.08 -14.66 5.19
C THR A 64 -8.20 -13.88 5.86
N ARG A 65 -9.17 -13.42 5.06
CA ARG A 65 -10.42 -12.89 5.60
C ARG A 65 -11.16 -14.07 6.22
N GLU A 66 -11.23 -14.13 7.55
CA GLU A 66 -12.19 -15.00 8.22
C GLU A 66 -13.59 -14.51 7.84
N GLU A 67 -14.31 -15.32 7.07
CA GLU A 67 -15.74 -15.10 6.84
C GLU A 67 -16.44 -15.26 8.19
N GLY A 68 -16.69 -14.13 8.86
CA GLY A 68 -17.55 -14.10 10.03
C GLY A 68 -18.94 -14.60 9.64
N ASP A 69 -19.31 -15.73 10.22
CA ASP A 69 -20.65 -16.32 10.20
C ASP A 69 -21.66 -15.26 10.65
N HIS A 70 -22.67 -14.98 9.81
CA HIS A 70 -23.68 -13.96 10.06
C HIS A 70 -25.07 -14.45 9.67
#